data_AF-A0A6M1PEV6-F1
#
_entry.id   AF-A0A6M1PEV6-F1
#
_cell.length_a   1.000
_cell.length_b   1.000
_cell.length_c   1.000
_cell.angle_alpha   90.00
_cell.angle_beta   90.00
_cell.angle_gamma   90.00
#
_symmetry.space_group_name_H-M   'P 1'
#
loop_
_entity.id
_entity.type
_entity.pdbx_description
1 polymer ?
#
loop_
_entity_poly.entity_id
_entity_poly.type
_entity_poly.pdbx_seq_one_letter_code
_entity_poly.pdbx_strand_id
1 'polypeptide(L)'
;MSHENRSKFNKSKGGDERFGIGTTFKQENWIEQNDREDQYYVDEQLRPMQRIEGGGGPKKVYLQNMPKPVRYFGYFFVFGVPILLITLIIISYLK
;
A
#
# COMPACT_ATOMS: atom_id res chain seq x y z
N MET A 1 -65.50 33.45 -21.34
CA MET A 1 -64.08 33.75 -21.67
C MET A 1 -63.25 32.59 -21.13
N SER A 2 -63.00 31.53 -21.89
CA SER A 2 -62.02 31.40 -22.99
C SER A 2 -60.61 31.83 -22.57
N HIS A 3 -59.75 30.87 -22.25
CA HIS A 3 -58.51 30.63 -23.00
C HIS A 3 -58.02 29.18 -22.79
N GLU A 4 -57.80 28.53 -23.92
CA GLU A 4 -57.35 27.16 -24.16
C GLU A 4 -55.84 27.17 -24.49
N ASN A 5 -55.21 25.97 -24.47
CA ASN A 5 -53.90 25.58 -25.03
C ASN A 5 -52.68 25.66 -24.06
N ARG A 6 -51.78 24.67 -23.94
CA ARG A 6 -51.58 23.41 -24.69
C ARG A 6 -50.63 22.44 -23.95
N SER A 7 -50.97 21.16 -24.03
CA SER A 7 -50.11 19.98 -24.29
C SER A 7 -48.62 20.00 -23.90
N LYS A 8 -48.18 18.98 -23.13
CA LYS A 8 -47.26 17.89 -23.57
C LYS A 8 -47.47 16.70 -22.61
N PHE A 9 -48.31 15.72 -22.93
CA PHE A 9 -47.92 14.46 -23.59
C PHE A 9 -46.61 13.87 -23.04
N ASN A 10 -46.70 13.02 -22.02
CA ASN A 10 -45.64 12.05 -21.74
C ASN A 10 -46.24 10.65 -21.95
N LYS A 11 -46.09 10.17 -23.18
CA LYS A 11 -46.55 8.87 -23.66
C LYS A 11 -45.36 7.91 -23.63
N SER A 12 -45.58 6.80 -22.94
CA SER A 12 -45.10 5.45 -23.25
C SER A 12 -43.58 5.22 -23.31
N LYS A 13 -43.13 4.27 -22.50
CA LYS A 13 -42.82 2.89 -22.94
C LYS A 13 -42.46 2.11 -21.66
N GLY A 14 -43.14 1.03 -21.32
CA GLY A 14 -43.36 -0.12 -22.21
C GLY A 14 -42.05 -0.89 -22.21
N GLY A 15 -42.07 -2.08 -21.61
CA GLY A 15 -40.93 -2.97 -21.58
C GLY A 15 -40.39 -3.25 -22.97
N ASP A 16 -39.16 -3.76 -23.00
CA ASP A 16 -38.85 -4.99 -23.74
C ASP A 16 -37.38 -5.31 -23.52
N GLU A 17 -37.18 -6.55 -23.12
CA GLU A 17 -35.96 -7.33 -23.27
C GLU A 17 -35.37 -7.10 -24.66
N ARG A 18 -34.14 -6.55 -24.74
CA ARG A 18 -33.28 -6.75 -25.91
C ARG A 18 -31.83 -6.90 -25.46
N PHE A 19 -31.38 -8.14 -25.55
CA PHE A 19 -30.00 -8.57 -25.74
C PHE A 19 -29.18 -7.53 -26.51
N GLY A 20 -28.25 -6.88 -25.82
CA GLY A 20 -27.22 -6.03 -26.40
C GLY A 20 -25.86 -6.61 -26.07
N ILE A 21 -25.27 -7.31 -27.03
CA ILE A 21 -23.87 -7.74 -27.02
C ILE A 21 -23.02 -6.47 -27.17
N GLY A 22 -22.76 -5.79 -26.06
CA GLY A 22 -21.85 -4.66 -25.98
C GLY A 22 -20.47 -5.15 -25.56
N THR A 23 -19.72 -5.75 -26.47
CA THR A 23 -18.28 -6.01 -26.27
C THR A 23 -17.51 -4.69 -26.37
N THR A 24 -17.45 -3.94 -25.28
CA THR A 24 -16.41 -2.92 -25.10
C THR A 24 -15.57 -3.32 -23.90
N PHE A 25 -14.65 -4.25 -24.16
CA PHE A 25 -13.51 -4.48 -23.29
C PHE A 25 -12.61 -3.24 -23.39
N LYS A 26 -12.73 -2.35 -22.40
CA LYS A 26 -11.72 -1.32 -22.17
C LYS A 26 -10.48 -2.04 -21.71
N GLN A 27 -9.52 -2.20 -22.62
CA GLN A 27 -8.23 -2.80 -22.35
C GLN A 27 -7.44 -1.81 -21.48
N GLU A 28 -7.66 -1.88 -20.18
CA GLU A 28 -6.97 -1.05 -19.20
C GLU A 28 -5.53 -1.55 -19.00
N ASN A 29 -4.61 -0.58 -18.96
CA ASN A 29 -3.16 -0.72 -18.90
C ASN A 29 -2.70 -1.81 -17.91
N TRP A 30 -2.03 -2.85 -18.42
CA TRP A 30 -1.43 -3.93 -17.60
C TRP A 30 -0.02 -3.61 -17.12
N ILE A 31 0.24 -2.36 -16.70
CA ILE A 31 1.51 -2.02 -16.06
C ILE A 31 1.19 -1.55 -14.65
N GLU A 32 1.83 -2.21 -13.68
CA GLU A 32 1.76 -2.05 -12.22
C GLU A 32 0.63 -2.78 -11.49
N GLN A 33 0.89 -4.04 -11.14
CA GLN A 33 0.51 -4.62 -9.85
C GLN A 33 1.32 -5.90 -9.59
N ASN A 34 2.60 -5.71 -9.26
CA ASN A 34 3.44 -6.75 -8.65
C ASN A 34 3.82 -6.38 -7.20
N ASP A 35 2.93 -5.68 -6.51
CA ASP A 35 2.87 -5.70 -5.04
C ASP A 35 1.74 -6.65 -4.65
N ARG A 36 1.97 -7.96 -4.86
CA ARG A 36 1.19 -8.95 -4.12
C ARG A 36 1.69 -8.88 -2.69
N GLU A 37 1.03 -8.05 -1.89
CA GLU A 37 1.06 -8.24 -0.45
C GLU A 37 0.64 -9.69 -0.20
N ASP A 38 1.53 -10.48 0.38
CA ASP A 38 1.21 -11.77 0.97
C ASP A 38 0.22 -11.52 2.11
N GLN A 39 -1.05 -11.33 1.76
CA GLN A 39 -2.18 -11.20 2.68
C GLN A 39 -2.40 -12.58 3.30
N TYR A 40 -1.54 -12.92 4.25
CA TYR A 40 -1.73 -14.06 5.13
C TYR A 40 -3.15 -13.99 5.68
N TYR A 41 -3.89 -15.10 5.63
CA TYR A 41 -5.24 -15.14 6.21
C TYR A 41 -5.13 -14.85 7.72
N VAL A 42 -5.57 -13.66 8.13
CA VAL A 42 -5.58 -13.23 9.54
C VAL A 42 -6.99 -13.42 10.08
N ASP A 43 -7.19 -14.44 10.90
CA ASP A 43 -8.44 -14.65 11.63
C ASP A 43 -8.55 -13.60 12.75
N GLU A 44 -9.51 -12.68 12.60
CA GLU A 44 -9.74 -11.59 13.55
C GLU A 44 -10.00 -12.09 14.99
N GLN A 45 -10.57 -13.28 15.14
CA GLN A 45 -10.86 -13.88 16.44
C GLN A 45 -9.62 -14.46 17.11
N LEU A 46 -8.63 -14.89 16.31
CA LEU A 46 -7.37 -15.45 16.79
C LEU A 46 -6.24 -14.42 16.84
N ARG A 47 -6.43 -13.21 16.33
CA ARG A 47 -5.42 -12.11 16.36
C ARG A 47 -4.71 -11.94 17.69
N PRO A 48 -5.39 -11.94 18.86
CA PRO A 48 -4.71 -11.82 20.14
C PRO A 48 -3.73 -12.97 20.41
N MET A 49 -4.12 -14.22 20.08
CA MET A 49 -3.28 -15.41 20.24
C MET A 49 -2.16 -15.48 19.20
N GLN A 50 -2.47 -15.23 17.92
CA GLN A 50 -1.50 -15.21 16.82
C GLN A 50 -0.40 -14.16 17.04
N ARG A 51 -0.74 -13.03 17.67
CA ARG A 51 0.23 -11.98 18.04
C ARG A 51 1.22 -12.44 19.11
N ILE A 52 0.81 -13.33 20.00
CA ILE A 52 1.63 -13.83 21.11
C ILE A 52 2.48 -15.02 20.64
N GLU A 53 1.89 -15.96 19.89
CA GLU A 53 2.57 -17.18 19.43
C GLU A 53 3.54 -16.93 18.27
N GLY A 54 3.22 -16.00 17.37
CA GLY A 54 4.07 -15.69 16.21
C GLY A 54 5.22 -14.73 16.52
N GLY A 55 5.39 -14.29 17.77
CA GLY A 55 6.39 -13.27 18.15
C GLY A 55 6.17 -11.88 17.53
N GLY A 56 5.12 -11.73 16.70
CA GLY A 56 4.92 -10.60 15.81
C GLY A 56 5.99 -10.51 14.71
N GLY A 57 5.65 -9.87 13.59
CA GLY A 57 6.64 -9.52 12.58
C GLY A 57 7.75 -8.62 13.15
N PRO A 58 8.91 -8.52 12.47
CA PRO A 58 10.00 -7.65 12.90
C PRO A 58 9.48 -6.22 13.15
N LYS A 59 9.54 -5.77 14.41
CA LYS A 59 9.14 -4.40 14.75
C LYS A 59 10.20 -3.44 14.27
N LYS A 60 9.77 -2.34 13.64
CA LYS A 60 10.66 -1.20 13.37
C LYS A 60 11.21 -0.71 14.71
N VAL A 61 12.53 -0.75 14.87
CA VAL A 61 13.19 -0.31 16.09
C VAL A 61 13.79 1.07 15.87
N TYR A 62 13.40 2.02 16.71
CA TYR A 62 13.96 3.37 16.71
C TYR A 62 15.16 3.41 17.67
N LEU A 63 16.38 3.65 17.16
CA LEU A 63 17.60 3.76 17.97
C LEU A 63 17.47 4.81 19.11
N GLN A 64 16.63 5.83 18.89
CA GLN A 64 16.36 6.90 19.85
C GLN A 64 15.68 6.39 21.13
N ASN A 65 14.93 5.28 21.01
CA ASN A 65 14.11 4.71 22.07
C ASN A 65 14.82 3.54 22.77
N MET A 66 16.04 3.21 22.35
CA MET A 66 16.83 2.13 22.96
C MET A 66 17.51 2.60 24.25
N PRO A 67 17.73 1.69 25.22
CA PRO A 67 18.52 1.98 26.41
C PRO A 67 19.95 2.41 26.03
N LYS A 68 20.49 3.35 26.80
CA LYS A 68 21.79 4.02 26.55
C LYS A 68 22.90 3.10 26.04
N PRO A 69 23.22 1.94 26.67
CA PRO A 69 24.31 1.09 26.20
C PRO A 69 24.07 0.54 24.78
N VAL A 70 22.85 0.09 24.48
CA VAL A 70 22.47 -0.44 23.16
C VAL A 70 22.48 0.67 22.11
N ARG A 71 22.08 1.89 22.52
CA ARG A 71 22.08 3.06 21.64
C ARG A 71 23.49 3.43 21.17
N TYR A 72 24.49 3.42 22.07
CA TYR A 72 25.88 3.67 21.67
C TYR A 72 26.41 2.61 20.72
N PHE A 73 26.09 1.34 20.96
CA PHE A 73 26.42 0.24 20.05
C PHE A 73 25.85 0.46 18.65
N GLY A 74 24.56 0.80 18.57
CA GLY A 74 23.91 1.08 17.29
C GLY A 74 24.58 2.24 16.53
N TYR A 75 24.87 3.35 17.22
CA TYR A 75 25.55 4.48 16.58
C TYR A 75 26.99 4.19 16.17
N PHE A 76 27.72 3.34 16.92
CA PHE A 76 29.07 2.94 16.53
C PHE A 76 29.09 2.21 15.18
N PHE A 77 28.14 1.31 14.93
CA PHE A 77 28.08 0.63 13.64
C PHE A 77 27.58 1.55 12.52
N VAL A 78 26.54 2.34 12.80
CA VAL A 78 25.94 3.25 11.79
C VAL A 78 26.90 4.35 11.36
N PHE A 79 27.73 4.88 12.26
CA PHE A 79 28.65 5.97 11.94
C PHE A 79 30.12 5.55 11.92
N GLY A 80 30.56 4.71 12.84
CA GLY A 80 31.96 4.30 12.97
C GLY A 80 32.44 3.47 11.77
N VAL A 81 31.65 2.48 11.32
CA VAL A 81 32.01 1.67 10.15
C VAL A 81 32.17 2.53 8.89
N PRO A 82 31.21 3.39 8.49
CA PRO A 82 31.39 4.21 7.29
C PRO A 82 32.54 5.21 7.43
N ILE A 83 32.75 5.81 8.61
CA ILE A 83 33.90 6.70 8.84
C ILE A 83 35.23 5.94 8.63
N LEU A 84 35.34 4.74 9.18
CA LEU A 84 36.52 3.90 9.04
C LEU A 84 36.75 3.52 7.57
N LEU A 85 35.69 3.16 6.85
CA LEU A 85 35.73 2.82 5.43
C LEU A 85 36.19 4.01 4.58
N ILE A 86 35.64 5.20 4.81
CA ILE A 86 36.06 6.45 4.16
C ILE A 86 37.54 6.73 4.44
N THR A 87 37.97 6.57 5.70
CA THR A 87 39.36 6.78 6.10
C THR A 87 40.31 5.84 5.36
N LEU A 88 39.95 4.54 5.25
CA LEU A 88 40.71 3.56 4.48
C LEU A 88 40.80 3.92 3.01
N ILE A 89 39.70 4.34 2.41
CA ILE A 89 39.67 4.77 1.00
C ILE A 89 40.63 5.95 0.80
N ILE A 90 40.58 6.96 1.66
CA ILE A 90 41.47 8.13 1.59
C ILE A 90 42.94 7.71 1.69
N ILE A 91 43.28 6.86 2.67
CA ILE A 91 44.64 6.34 2.84
C ILE A 91 45.08 5.56 1.60
N SER A 92 44.19 4.76 1.01
CA SER A 92 44.48 3.98 -0.21
C SER A 92 44.78 4.84 -1.43
N TYR A 93 44.27 6.07 -1.50
CA TYR A 93 44.55 6.99 -2.62
C TYR A 93 45.78 7.88 -2.37
N LEU A 94 46.12 8.14 -1.11
CA LEU A 94 47.26 8.97 -0.73
C LEU A 94 48.59 8.20 -0.64
N LYS A 95 48.54 6.86 -0.64
CA LYS A 95 49.69 5.97 -0.59
C LYS A 95 49.88 5.26 -1.93
#